data_AF-A0A815IJS0-F1
#
_entry.id   AF-A0A815IJS0-F1
#
_cell.length_a   1.000
_cell.length_b   1.000
_cell.length_c   1.000
_cell.angle_alpha   90.00
_cell.angle_beta   90.00
_cell.angle_gamma   90.00
#
_symmetry.space_group_name_H-M   'P 1'
#
loop_
_entity.id
_entity.type
_entity.pdbx_description
1 polymer ?
#
loop_
_entity_poly.entity_id
_entity_poly.type
_entity_poly.pdbx_seq_one_letter_code
_entity_poly.pdbx_strand_id
1 'polypeptide(L)'
;MATGNQSNLCSICNKPSAKYLCIGCKKYFCAKDFKEHEQQLSIKFDNEIIQSHDELLDQIRKLEKSNSLALDLFDEIEQWKNMTINKVEKAAEKAQHELIELIDKQRITIIKQFESITSEICHRREEENFVENDIDELKQKINEIKQKLEQFTQIETTITIIVNNDQIDWNRLIYIQEQQLDCEYIALKI
;
A
#
# COMPACT_ATOMS: atom_id res chain seq x y z
N MET A 1 42.06 -9.87 79.08
CA MET A 1 42.45 -10.97 78.18
C MET A 1 41.21 -11.75 77.75
N ALA A 2 41.27 -12.36 76.56
CA ALA A 2 40.29 -13.20 75.88
C ALA A 2 39.37 -12.51 74.84
N THR A 3 39.93 -12.25 73.65
CA THR A 3 39.18 -12.15 72.40
C THR A 3 38.71 -13.54 71.99
N GLY A 4 37.42 -13.85 72.16
CA GLY A 4 36.85 -15.10 71.69
C GLY A 4 36.83 -15.16 70.17
N ASN A 5 37.65 -16.05 69.59
CA ASN A 5 37.63 -16.38 68.16
C ASN A 5 36.26 -17.00 67.83
N GLN A 6 35.30 -16.22 67.33
CA GLN A 6 34.13 -16.77 66.64
C GLN A 6 34.63 -17.38 65.33
N SER A 7 34.93 -18.67 65.35
CA SER A 7 35.34 -19.40 64.16
C SER A 7 34.12 -19.55 63.24
N ASN A 8 34.05 -18.76 62.18
CA ASN A 8 33.05 -18.96 61.13
C ASN A 8 33.25 -20.35 60.50
N LEU A 9 32.15 -21.12 60.43
CA LEU A 9 32.12 -22.45 59.83
C LEU A 9 31.85 -22.34 58.33
N CYS A 10 32.47 -23.23 57.54
CA CYS A 10 32.19 -23.28 56.11
C CYS A 10 30.76 -23.78 55.87
N SER A 11 30.00 -23.09 55.03
CA SER A 11 28.61 -23.43 54.71
C SER A 11 28.43 -24.72 53.91
N ILE A 12 29.52 -25.29 53.37
CA ILE A 12 29.52 -26.55 52.60
C ILE A 12 30.11 -27.70 53.43
N CYS A 13 31.36 -27.57 53.90
CA CYS A 13 32.04 -28.67 54.61
C CYS A 13 32.06 -28.57 56.14
N ASN A 14 31.45 -27.53 56.73
CA ASN A 14 31.34 -27.27 58.17
C ASN A 14 32.68 -27.21 58.94
N LYS A 15 33.81 -27.01 58.25
CA LYS A 15 35.13 -26.91 58.89
C LYS A 15 35.31 -25.53 59.56
N PRO A 16 35.89 -25.47 60.78
CA PRO A 16 36.26 -24.22 61.44
C PRO A 16 37.52 -23.65 60.78
N SER A 17 37.32 -22.81 59.76
CA SER A 17 38.37 -22.06 59.04
C SER A 17 37.79 -21.22 57.88
N ALA A 18 36.51 -20.89 57.92
CA ALA A 18 35.90 -20.11 56.84
C ALA A 18 36.32 -18.64 56.94
N LYS A 19 37.18 -18.23 56.00
CA LYS A 19 37.73 -16.86 55.93
C LYS A 19 37.10 -16.01 54.84
N TYR A 20 36.37 -16.63 53.91
CA TYR A 20 35.80 -15.96 52.74
C TYR A 20 34.28 -15.83 52.91
N LEU A 21 33.74 -14.63 52.69
CA LEU A 21 32.30 -14.34 52.73
C LEU A 21 31.84 -14.02 51.32
N CYS A 22 30.86 -14.78 50.80
CA CYS A 22 30.16 -14.38 49.58
C CYS A 22 29.09 -13.35 49.95
N ILE A 23 29.19 -12.12 49.41
CA ILE A 23 28.25 -11.03 49.71
C ILE A 23 26.87 -11.33 49.12
N GLY A 24 26.81 -11.95 47.94
CA GLY A 24 25.55 -12.31 47.27
C GLY A 24 24.76 -13.36 48.05
N CYS A 25 25.42 -14.44 48.48
CA CYS A 25 24.77 -15.52 49.22
C CYS A 25 24.72 -15.32 50.74
N LYS A 26 25.45 -14.31 51.27
CA LYS A 26 25.65 -14.05 52.71
C LYS A 26 26.12 -15.27 53.51
N LYS A 27 27.02 -16.07 52.92
CA LYS A 27 27.53 -17.34 53.48
C LYS A 27 29.05 -17.34 53.58
N TYR A 28 29.58 -17.94 54.65
CA TYR A 28 31.02 -18.12 54.86
C TYR A 28 31.51 -19.44 54.25
N PHE A 29 32.69 -19.42 53.64
CA PHE A 29 33.31 -20.56 52.96
C PHE A 29 34.79 -20.70 53.33
N CYS A 30 35.31 -21.93 53.30
CA CYS A 30 36.75 -22.17 53.27
C CYS A 30 37.30 -21.85 51.86
N ALA A 31 38.61 -21.65 51.73
CA ALA A 31 39.23 -21.25 50.45
C ALA A 31 38.86 -22.18 49.26
N LYS A 32 38.83 -23.49 49.52
CA LYS A 32 38.50 -24.51 48.51
C LYS A 32 37.05 -24.38 48.04
N ASP A 33 36.12 -24.40 49.00
CA ASP A 33 34.68 -24.39 48.70
C ASP A 33 34.21 -23.04 48.15
N PHE A 34 34.92 -21.94 48.47
CA PHE A 34 34.67 -20.63 47.88
C PHE A 34 35.00 -20.60 46.38
N LYS A 35 36.15 -21.19 45.99
CA LYS A 35 36.53 -21.31 44.58
C LYS A 35 35.56 -22.19 43.79
N GLU A 36 35.08 -23.27 44.41
CA GLU A 36 34.07 -24.13 43.80
C GLU A 36 32.73 -23.41 43.64
N HIS A 37 32.32 -22.62 44.63
CA HIS A 37 31.13 -21.76 44.55
C HIS A 37 31.23 -20.73 43.41
N GLU A 38 32.39 -20.08 43.25
CA GLU A 38 32.65 -19.15 42.16
C GLU A 38 32.59 -19.83 40.77
N GLN A 39 33.16 -21.03 40.66
CA GLN A 39 33.07 -21.83 39.44
C GLN A 39 31.62 -22.23 39.11
N GLN A 40 30.84 -22.64 40.10
CA GLN A 40 29.42 -22.95 39.91
C GLN A 40 28.62 -21.72 39.48
N LEU A 41 28.94 -20.54 40.01
CA LEU A 41 28.32 -19.28 39.58
C LEU A 41 28.65 -18.95 38.12
N SER A 42 29.91 -19.13 37.71
CA SER A 42 30.32 -18.95 36.30
C SER A 42 29.55 -19.88 35.38
N ILE A 43 29.50 -21.18 35.70
CA ILE A 43 28.76 -22.18 34.92
C ILE A 43 27.28 -21.82 34.84
N LYS A 44 26.68 -21.37 35.95
CA LYS A 44 25.27 -20.96 35.98
C LYS A 44 25.03 -19.73 35.11
N PHE A 45 25.92 -18.76 35.13
CA PHE A 45 25.83 -17.57 34.29
C PHE A 45 25.92 -17.92 32.80
N ASP A 46 26.87 -18.78 32.43
CA ASP A 46 27.02 -19.24 31.05
C ASP A 46 25.78 -20.00 30.57
N ASN A 47 25.26 -20.93 31.38
CA ASN A 47 24.13 -21.78 30.99
C ASN A 47 22.78 -21.06 31.04
N GLU A 48 22.54 -20.17 31.99
CA GLU A 48 21.22 -19.53 32.15
C GLU A 48 21.13 -18.20 31.41
N ILE A 49 22.20 -17.42 31.39
CA ILE A 49 22.18 -16.07 30.82
C ILE A 49 22.75 -16.06 29.41
N ILE A 50 23.97 -16.57 29.21
CA ILE A 50 24.62 -16.51 27.88
C ILE A 50 23.86 -17.40 26.90
N GLN A 51 23.51 -18.62 27.29
CA GLN A 51 22.73 -19.49 26.42
C GLN A 51 21.36 -18.89 26.05
N SER A 52 20.61 -18.35 27.03
CA SER A 52 19.32 -17.72 26.75
C SER A 52 19.44 -16.49 25.85
N HIS A 53 20.48 -15.68 26.07
CA HIS A 53 20.80 -14.54 25.21
C HIS A 53 21.08 -14.98 23.77
N ASP A 54 21.92 -16.00 23.59
CA ASP A 54 22.30 -16.49 22.25
C ASP A 54 21.12 -17.15 21.54
N GLU A 55 20.27 -17.88 22.27
CA GLU A 55 19.01 -18.44 21.75
C GLU A 55 18.05 -17.33 21.27
N LEU A 56 17.93 -16.24 22.04
CA LEU A 56 17.12 -15.08 21.64
C LEU A 56 17.70 -14.38 20.42
N LEU A 57 19.02 -14.17 20.36
CA LEU A 57 19.68 -13.60 19.20
C LEU A 57 19.47 -14.46 17.94
N ASP A 58 19.55 -15.77 18.06
CA ASP A 58 19.31 -16.68 16.95
C ASP A 58 17.84 -16.70 16.51
N GLN A 59 16.89 -16.54 17.44
CA GLN A 59 15.48 -16.37 17.10
C GLN A 59 15.24 -15.05 16.33
N ILE A 60 15.82 -13.94 16.79
CA ILE A 60 15.73 -12.64 16.11
C ILE A 60 16.31 -12.72 14.69
N ARG A 61 17.49 -13.32 14.52
CA ARG A 61 18.13 -13.51 13.21
C ARG A 61 17.32 -14.43 12.28
N LYS A 62 16.58 -15.39 12.83
CA LYS A 62 15.68 -16.25 12.05
C LYS A 62 14.44 -15.49 11.60
N LEU A 63 13.87 -14.62 12.44
CA LEU A 63 12.73 -13.76 12.08
C LEU A 63 13.06 -12.84 10.89
N GLU A 64 14.25 -12.23 10.87
CA GLU A 64 14.70 -11.41 9.74
C GLU A 64 14.75 -12.20 8.42
N LYS A 65 15.08 -13.49 8.48
CA LYS A 65 15.13 -14.38 7.31
C LYS A 65 13.77 -14.95 6.92
N SER A 66 12.83 -15.04 7.87
CA SER A 66 11.48 -15.54 7.65
C SER A 66 10.45 -14.44 7.40
N ASN A 67 10.88 -13.23 7.00
CA ASN A 67 10.01 -12.11 6.62
C ASN A 67 9.16 -12.36 5.36
N SER A 68 8.76 -13.60 5.10
CA SER A 68 7.83 -13.98 4.03
C SER A 68 6.52 -13.19 4.13
N LEU A 69 6.02 -12.93 5.34
CA LEU A 69 4.82 -12.11 5.56
C LEU A 69 4.99 -10.66 5.08
N ALA A 70 6.17 -10.09 5.23
CA ALA A 70 6.44 -8.74 4.72
C ALA A 70 6.50 -8.74 3.18
N LEU A 71 7.09 -9.79 2.58
CA LEU A 71 7.10 -9.97 1.13
C LEU A 71 5.68 -10.12 0.57
N ASP A 72 4.81 -10.89 1.25
CA ASP A 72 3.41 -11.06 0.84
C ASP A 72 2.65 -9.72 0.87
N LEU A 73 2.84 -8.88 1.90
CA LEU A 73 2.24 -7.55 1.98
C LEU A 73 2.77 -6.59 0.88
N PHE A 74 4.05 -6.65 0.56
CA PHE A 74 4.61 -5.87 -0.55
C PHE A 74 4.01 -6.30 -1.90
N ASP A 75 3.81 -7.60 -2.12
CA ASP A 75 3.17 -8.13 -3.32
C ASP A 75 1.70 -7.67 -3.40
N GLU A 76 0.96 -7.65 -2.30
CA GLU A 76 -0.40 -7.11 -2.26
C GLU A 76 -0.46 -5.61 -2.63
N ILE A 77 0.47 -4.80 -2.10
CA ILE A 77 0.57 -3.37 -2.45
C ILE A 77 0.87 -3.21 -3.95
N GLU A 78 1.80 -3.99 -4.48
CA GLU A 78 2.18 -3.90 -5.90
C GLU A 78 1.04 -4.40 -6.81
N GLN A 79 0.31 -5.45 -6.43
CA GLN A 79 -0.90 -5.88 -7.13
C GLN A 79 -1.97 -4.80 -7.13
N TRP A 80 -2.25 -4.18 -5.97
CA TRP A 80 -3.23 -3.11 -5.86
C TRP A 80 -2.86 -1.92 -6.75
N LYS A 81 -1.58 -1.53 -6.77
CA LYS A 81 -1.07 -0.47 -7.64
C LYS A 81 -1.30 -0.79 -9.12
N ASN A 82 -0.90 -1.98 -9.56
CA ASN A 82 -1.05 -2.39 -10.96
C ASN A 82 -2.52 -2.48 -11.39
N MET A 83 -3.40 -3.00 -10.52
CA MET A 83 -4.84 -3.03 -10.77
C MET A 83 -5.44 -1.62 -10.88
N THR A 84 -4.99 -0.69 -10.05
CA THR A 84 -5.46 0.69 -10.06
C THR A 84 -5.04 1.43 -11.32
N ILE A 85 -3.79 1.29 -11.75
CA ILE A 85 -3.29 1.84 -13.03
C ILE A 85 -4.16 1.32 -14.18
N ASN A 86 -4.38 0.00 -14.25
CA ASN A 86 -5.18 -0.61 -15.31
C ASN A 86 -6.63 -0.06 -15.37
N LYS A 87 -7.25 0.18 -14.20
CA LYS A 87 -8.59 0.77 -14.13
C LYS A 87 -8.61 2.21 -14.66
N VAL A 88 -7.60 3.01 -14.33
CA VAL A 88 -7.47 4.39 -14.82
C VAL A 88 -7.25 4.41 -16.33
N GLU A 89 -6.37 3.54 -16.86
CA GLU A 89 -6.13 3.41 -18.29
C GLU A 89 -7.41 3.03 -19.05
N LYS A 90 -8.14 2.01 -18.58
CA LYS A 90 -9.43 1.62 -19.18
C LYS A 90 -10.47 2.73 -19.17
N ALA A 91 -10.54 3.51 -18.09
CA ALA A 91 -11.45 4.64 -18.01
C ALA A 91 -11.08 5.73 -19.03
N ALA A 92 -9.79 6.00 -19.19
CA ALA A 92 -9.28 6.96 -20.17
C ALA A 92 -9.55 6.49 -21.61
N GLU A 93 -9.26 5.22 -21.93
CA GLU A 93 -9.54 4.62 -23.24
C GLU A 93 -11.04 4.70 -23.59
N LYS A 94 -11.91 4.37 -22.62
CA LYS A 94 -13.36 4.46 -22.78
C LYS A 94 -13.81 5.90 -23.09
N ALA A 95 -13.30 6.88 -22.36
CA ALA A 95 -13.62 8.28 -22.59
C ALA A 95 -13.12 8.77 -23.97
N GLN A 96 -11.93 8.34 -24.40
CA GLN A 96 -11.41 8.64 -25.74
C GLN A 96 -12.29 8.02 -26.83
N HIS A 97 -12.72 6.78 -26.64
CA HIS A 97 -13.59 6.10 -27.61
C HIS A 97 -14.95 6.79 -27.73
N GLU A 98 -15.58 7.13 -26.60
CA GLU A 98 -16.85 7.86 -26.57
C GLU A 98 -16.72 9.22 -27.28
N LEU A 99 -15.60 9.93 -27.11
CA LEU A 99 -15.33 11.17 -27.83
C LEU A 99 -15.24 10.95 -29.35
N ILE A 100 -14.51 9.93 -29.80
CA ILE A 100 -14.38 9.60 -31.22
C ILE A 100 -15.75 9.25 -31.82
N GLU A 101 -16.55 8.44 -31.13
CA GLU A 101 -17.90 8.07 -31.59
C GLU A 101 -18.83 9.30 -31.73
N LEU A 102 -18.76 10.24 -30.79
CA LEU A 102 -19.54 11.48 -30.87
C LEU A 102 -19.14 12.32 -32.09
N ILE A 103 -17.84 12.49 -32.31
CA ILE A 103 -17.29 13.20 -33.48
C ILE A 103 -17.72 12.52 -34.78
N ASP A 104 -17.58 11.19 -34.85
CA ASP A 104 -17.93 10.42 -36.04
C ASP A 104 -19.43 10.45 -36.34
N LYS A 105 -20.28 10.38 -35.31
CA LYS A 105 -21.74 10.48 -35.46
C LYS A 105 -22.16 11.84 -36.03
N GLN A 106 -21.55 12.93 -35.55
CA GLN A 106 -21.79 14.27 -36.09
C GLN A 106 -21.32 14.36 -37.55
N ARG A 107 -20.12 13.85 -37.86
CA ARG A 107 -19.58 13.81 -39.23
C ARG A 107 -20.50 13.05 -40.18
N ILE A 108 -20.95 11.86 -39.80
CA ILE A 108 -21.87 11.03 -40.60
C ILE A 108 -23.19 11.77 -40.86
N THR A 109 -23.70 12.49 -39.87
CA THR A 109 -24.95 13.26 -40.00
C THR A 109 -24.80 14.39 -41.03
N ILE A 110 -23.69 15.12 -41.00
CA ILE A 110 -23.38 16.18 -41.97
C ILE A 110 -23.25 15.59 -43.39
N ILE A 111 -22.51 14.48 -43.54
CA ILE A 111 -22.34 13.81 -44.84
C ILE A 111 -23.70 13.41 -45.42
N LYS A 112 -24.57 12.77 -44.63
CA LYS A 112 -25.90 12.38 -45.10
C LYS A 112 -26.78 13.56 -45.53
N GLN A 113 -26.73 14.68 -44.79
CA GLN A 113 -27.44 15.90 -45.18
C GLN A 113 -26.90 16.46 -46.50
N PHE A 114 -25.59 16.42 -46.69
CA PHE A 114 -24.95 16.88 -47.92
C PHE A 114 -25.29 15.99 -49.12
N GLU A 115 -25.25 14.66 -48.95
CA GLU A 115 -25.67 13.69 -49.97
C GLU A 115 -27.13 13.91 -50.38
N SER A 116 -28.03 14.09 -49.40
CA SER A 116 -29.45 14.36 -49.66
C SER A 116 -29.67 15.61 -50.51
N ILE A 117 -29.00 16.72 -50.19
CA ILE A 117 -29.09 17.96 -50.98
C ILE A 117 -28.49 17.74 -52.37
N THR A 118 -27.38 17.01 -52.47
CA THR A 118 -26.74 16.72 -53.76
C THR A 118 -27.69 15.95 -54.68
N SER A 119 -28.39 14.92 -54.16
CA SER A 119 -29.40 14.20 -54.92
C SER A 119 -30.57 15.09 -55.34
N GLU A 120 -31.04 15.97 -54.45
CA GLU A 120 -32.11 16.94 -54.74
C GLU A 120 -31.70 17.90 -55.87
N ILE A 121 -30.46 18.41 -55.85
CA ILE A 121 -29.91 19.28 -56.91
C ILE A 121 -29.84 18.52 -58.24
N CYS A 122 -29.31 17.30 -58.25
CA CYS A 122 -29.22 16.47 -59.47
C CYS A 122 -30.60 16.23 -60.08
N HIS A 123 -31.57 15.80 -59.26
CA HIS A 123 -32.92 15.51 -59.72
C HIS A 123 -33.62 16.73 -60.30
N ARG A 124 -33.60 17.88 -59.60
CA ARG A 124 -34.23 19.12 -60.10
C ARG A 124 -33.55 19.63 -61.38
N ARG A 125 -32.25 19.39 -61.53
CA ARG A 125 -31.49 19.75 -62.74
C ARG A 125 -31.85 18.86 -63.92
N GLU A 126 -31.99 17.55 -63.72
CA GLU A 126 -32.37 16.59 -64.75
C GLU A 126 -33.80 16.81 -65.25
N GLU A 127 -34.71 17.22 -64.37
CA GLU A 127 -36.09 17.54 -64.74
C GLU A 127 -36.27 18.94 -65.34
N GLU A 128 -35.23 19.78 -65.33
CA GLU A 128 -35.28 21.21 -65.69
C GLU A 128 -36.44 21.98 -65.02
N ASN A 129 -36.89 21.49 -63.86
CA ASN A 129 -38.09 21.94 -63.17
C ASN A 129 -37.73 22.57 -61.83
N PHE A 130 -37.28 23.82 -61.88
CA PHE A 130 -36.99 24.61 -60.69
C PHE A 130 -37.47 26.05 -60.86
N VAL A 131 -38.00 26.62 -59.79
CA VAL A 131 -38.40 28.04 -59.71
C VAL A 131 -37.50 28.80 -58.72
N GLU A 132 -37.64 30.11 -58.63
CA GLU A 132 -36.81 30.96 -57.76
C GLU A 132 -36.87 30.52 -56.28
N ASN A 133 -38.05 30.10 -55.82
CA ASN A 133 -38.22 29.58 -54.45
C ASN A 133 -37.40 28.31 -54.19
N ASP A 134 -37.28 27.44 -55.19
CA ASP A 134 -36.49 26.20 -55.08
C ASP A 134 -35.00 26.50 -54.92
N ILE A 135 -34.52 27.51 -55.65
CA ILE A 135 -33.14 27.97 -55.58
C ILE A 135 -32.86 28.56 -54.19
N ASP A 136 -33.79 29.35 -53.65
CA ASP A 136 -33.62 29.96 -52.32
C ASP A 136 -33.72 28.93 -51.19
N GLU A 137 -34.58 27.91 -51.30
CA GLU A 137 -34.62 26.77 -50.38
C GLU A 137 -33.28 26.01 -50.36
N LEU A 138 -32.74 25.67 -51.54
CA LEU A 138 -31.45 24.99 -51.65
C LEU A 138 -30.30 25.82 -51.08
N LYS A 139 -30.29 27.14 -51.32
CA LYS A 139 -29.32 28.06 -50.71
C LYS A 139 -29.40 28.05 -49.18
N GLN A 140 -30.60 28.06 -48.62
CA GLN A 140 -30.79 27.99 -47.17
C GLN A 140 -30.23 26.68 -46.62
N LYS A 141 -30.59 25.53 -47.20
CA LYS A 141 -30.07 24.21 -46.79
C LYS A 141 -28.54 24.13 -46.88
N ILE A 142 -27.93 24.67 -47.95
CA ILE A 142 -26.47 24.75 -48.10
C ILE A 142 -25.85 25.62 -47.00
N ASN A 143 -26.47 26.75 -46.66
CA ASN A 143 -25.97 27.65 -45.64
C ASN A 143 -26.05 27.03 -44.23
N GLU A 144 -27.11 26.27 -43.93
CA GLU A 144 -27.23 25.51 -42.69
C GLU A 144 -26.11 24.47 -42.53
N ILE A 145 -25.75 23.76 -43.61
CA ILE A 145 -24.62 22.81 -43.57
C ILE A 145 -23.30 23.55 -43.33
N LYS A 146 -23.08 24.71 -43.97
CA LYS A 146 -21.89 25.54 -43.72
C LYS A 146 -21.79 25.96 -42.25
N GLN A 147 -22.88 26.45 -41.66
CA GLN A 147 -22.90 26.82 -40.25
C GLN A 147 -22.62 25.64 -39.32
N LYS A 148 -23.17 24.46 -39.61
CA LYS A 148 -22.88 23.23 -38.85
C LYS A 148 -21.41 22.81 -38.95
N LEU A 149 -20.78 22.95 -40.12
CA LEU A 149 -19.35 22.69 -40.32
C LEU A 149 -18.46 23.69 -39.56
N GLU A 150 -18.84 24.97 -39.54
CA GLU A 150 -18.13 26.00 -38.78
C GLU A 150 -18.23 25.74 -37.27
N GLN A 151 -19.40 25.35 -36.77
CA GLN A 151 -19.59 24.95 -35.37
C GLN A 151 -18.82 23.67 -35.02
N PHE A 152 -18.72 22.71 -35.94
CA PHE A 152 -17.98 21.47 -35.73
C PHE A 152 -16.47 21.68 -35.63
N THR A 153 -15.93 22.64 -36.39
CA THR A 153 -14.49 23.00 -36.34
C THR A 153 -14.15 23.81 -35.09
N GLN A 154 -15.13 24.47 -34.48
CA GLN A 154 -15.03 25.11 -33.16
C GLN A 154 -15.32 24.08 -32.05
N ILE A 155 -14.46 23.06 -31.90
CA ILE A 155 -14.54 21.96 -30.90
C ILE A 155 -14.47 22.49 -29.45
N GLU A 156 -15.41 23.34 -29.05
CA GLU A 156 -15.61 23.85 -27.70
C GLU A 156 -16.79 23.14 -27.02
N THR A 157 -17.55 22.32 -27.75
CA THR A 157 -18.83 21.77 -27.30
C THR A 157 -18.76 20.43 -26.57
N THR A 158 -17.58 19.78 -26.50
CA THR A 158 -17.41 18.57 -25.68
C THR A 158 -16.53 18.88 -24.48
N ILE A 159 -17.17 19.11 -23.33
CA ILE A 159 -16.48 19.32 -22.05
C ILE A 159 -16.07 17.95 -21.52
N THR A 160 -14.78 17.63 -21.59
CA THR A 160 -14.24 16.48 -20.86
C THR A 160 -14.21 16.84 -19.37
N ILE A 161 -15.09 16.22 -18.57
CA ILE A 161 -15.04 16.35 -17.11
C ILE A 161 -13.96 15.39 -16.61
N ILE A 162 -12.75 15.90 -16.41
CA ILE A 162 -11.66 15.16 -15.78
C ILE A 162 -11.68 15.50 -14.30
N VAL A 163 -12.00 14.52 -13.45
CA VAL A 163 -11.81 14.67 -12.00
C VAL A 163 -10.30 14.80 -11.76
N ASN A 164 -9.88 15.93 -11.19
CA ASN A 164 -8.45 16.15 -10.93
C ASN A 164 -7.98 15.13 -9.88
N ASN A 165 -6.78 14.58 -10.09
CA ASN A 165 -6.20 13.56 -9.24
C ASN A 165 -6.03 14.03 -7.78
N ASP A 166 -5.84 15.34 -7.59
CA ASP A 166 -5.72 15.99 -6.27
C ASP A 166 -7.01 15.92 -5.42
N GLN A 167 -8.14 15.58 -6.03
CA GLN A 167 -9.42 15.39 -5.32
C GLN A 167 -9.58 13.96 -4.77
N ILE A 168 -8.71 13.04 -5.16
CA ILE A 168 -8.72 11.65 -4.70
C ILE A 168 -7.79 11.55 -3.50
N ASP A 169 -8.35 11.27 -2.33
CA ASP A 169 -7.55 10.99 -1.13
C ASP A 169 -7.03 9.55 -1.17
N TRP A 170 -5.88 9.38 -1.83
CA TRP A 170 -5.20 8.10 -1.98
C TRP A 170 -4.87 7.42 -0.65
N ASN A 171 -4.64 8.20 0.42
CA ASN A 171 -4.31 7.66 1.75
C ASN A 171 -5.50 6.96 2.42
N ARG A 172 -6.71 7.14 1.90
CA ARG A 172 -7.90 6.39 2.35
C ARG A 172 -8.11 5.09 1.58
N LEU A 173 -7.42 4.93 0.45
CA LEU A 173 -7.57 3.77 -0.43
C LEU A 173 -6.54 2.67 -0.11
N ILE A 174 -5.35 3.05 0.38
CA ILE A 174 -4.33 2.12 0.85
C ILE A 174 -3.55 2.74 2.03
N TYR A 175 -3.49 2.03 3.15
CA TYR A 175 -2.74 2.45 4.34
C TYR A 175 -2.32 1.23 5.17
N ILE A 176 -1.26 1.38 5.95
CA ILE A 176 -0.75 0.35 6.86
C ILE A 176 -1.19 0.74 8.28
N GLN A 177 -1.77 -0.20 9.01
CA GLN A 177 -2.14 -0.03 10.41
C GLN A 177 -1.45 -1.11 11.25
N GLU A 178 -0.73 -0.70 12.28
CA GLU A 178 -0.20 -1.63 13.28
C GLU A 178 -1.35 -2.12 14.17
N GLN A 179 -1.55 -3.44 14.23
CA GLN A 179 -2.43 -4.03 15.22
C GLN A 179 -1.71 -4.01 16.57
N GLN A 180 -2.08 -3.08 17.46
CA GLN A 180 -1.75 -3.21 18.88
C GLN A 180 -2.57 -4.37 19.45
N LEU A 181 -1.91 -5.48 19.79
CA LEU A 181 -2.48 -6.50 20.66
C LEU A 181 -2.50 -5.94 22.08
N ASP A 182 -3.61 -5.32 22.46
CA ASP A 182 -3.89 -5.00 23.86
C ASP A 182 -4.01 -6.33 24.64
N CYS A 183 -2.94 -6.69 25.36
CA CYS A 183 -2.98 -7.73 26.38
C CYS A 183 -3.74 -7.21 27.61
N GLU A 184 -5.07 -7.11 27.52
CA GLU A 184 -5.92 -6.95 28.69
C GLU A 184 -6.11 -8.29 29.41
N TYR A 185 -5.46 -8.39 30.57
CA TYR A 185 -6.02 -9.00 31.79
C TYR A 185 -6.63 -10.42 31.67
N ILE A 186 -5.79 -11.46 31.75
CA ILE A 186 -6.20 -12.70 32.40
C ILE A 186 -5.95 -12.53 33.91
N ALA A 187 -6.87 -11.84 34.59
CA ALA A 187 -7.05 -12.04 36.03
C ALA A 187 -7.70 -13.41 36.23
N LEU A 188 -6.87 -14.45 36.35
CA LEU A 188 -7.30 -15.73 36.91
C LEU A 188 -7.62 -15.51 38.40
N LYS A 189 -8.89 -15.23 38.68
CA LYS A 189 -9.54 -15.72 39.90
C LYS A 189 -9.58 -17.24 39.82
N ILE A 190 -8.78 -17.93 40.62
CA ILE A 190 -9.21 -19.01 41.55
C ILE A 190 -8.25 -18.98 42.74
#